data_AF-A0A846LIJ1-F1
#
_entry.id   AF-A0A846LIJ1-F1
#
_cell.length_a   1.000
_cell.length_b   1.000
_cell.length_c   1.000
_cell.angle_alpha   90.00
_cell.angle_beta   90.00
_cell.angle_gamma   90.00
#
_symmetry.space_group_name_H-M   'P 1'
#
loop_
_entity.id
_entity.type
_entity.pdbx_description
1 polymer ?
#
loop_
_entity_poly.entity_id
_entity_poly.type
_entity_poly.pdbx_seq_one_letter_code
_entity_poly.pdbx_strand_id
1 'polypeptide(L)'
;MFIWPVVAVVGFVVLAALVVALAQSSTAQYEFERNQVQGQRRQAPAEAEAEVEAEVELEVPVAVGAAAAAGGPAGRVQPAEPANAVARQPVPAHATATHPAGRQGGGQGTPPAWWLVEEQEDGAREQVLAGPFADPIEADWLALSAPSGAGRAVYGVLRSDGRLVRRQLPAEREWLSDLGDQLDRLPEEWDGPLADEDELVSLGVELTAALVEAGLQLHDCAGEGPAGGVCLTPEPGHPGVLVSWHQHDRMSRDLVRGVAAQEAVQHTMNAAIAECLLQLGFDVQPFGSAGCFLVAVDPH
;
A
#
# COMPACT_ATOMS: atom_id res chain seq x y z
N MET A 1 -28.79 -44.01 27.06
CA MET A 1 -29.14 -43.26 25.83
C MET A 1 -29.01 -41.73 26.00
N PHE A 2 -29.18 -41.15 27.20
CA PHE A 2 -29.15 -39.69 27.40
C PHE A 2 -27.79 -38.97 27.35
N ILE A 3 -26.67 -39.67 27.17
CA ILE A 3 -25.33 -39.04 27.18
C ILE A 3 -25.14 -38.13 25.95
N TRP A 4 -25.60 -38.57 24.77
CA TRP A 4 -25.44 -37.84 23.51
C TRP A 4 -26.06 -36.42 23.51
N PRO A 5 -27.34 -36.20 23.88
CA PRO A 5 -27.90 -34.85 23.92
C PRO A 5 -27.23 -33.95 24.95
N VAL A 6 -26.71 -34.49 26.07
CA VAL A 6 -25.96 -33.70 27.06
C VAL A 6 -24.64 -33.20 26.46
N VAL A 7 -23.89 -34.06 25.77
CA VAL A 7 -22.64 -33.66 25.08
C VAL A 7 -22.93 -32.61 24.00
N ALA A 8 -23.99 -32.77 23.21
CA ALA A 8 -24.38 -31.80 22.19
C ALA A 8 -24.73 -30.41 22.78
N VAL A 9 -25.51 -30.36 23.86
CA VAL A 9 -25.87 -29.11 24.54
C VAL A 9 -24.64 -28.43 25.17
N VAL A 10 -23.76 -29.20 25.84
CA VAL A 10 -22.52 -28.65 26.41
C VAL A 10 -21.60 -28.10 25.32
N GLY A 11 -21.42 -28.84 24.21
CA GLY A 11 -20.63 -28.40 23.07
C GLY A 11 -21.17 -27.09 22.46
N PHE A 12 -22.48 -27.01 22.25
CA PHE A 12 -23.13 -25.79 21.74
C PHE A 12 -22.94 -24.58 22.68
N VAL A 13 -23.09 -24.76 24.00
CA VAL A 13 -22.90 -23.68 24.98
C VAL A 13 -21.45 -23.19 25.02
N VAL A 14 -20.47 -24.08 24.93
CA VAL A 14 -19.04 -23.69 24.85
C VAL A 14 -18.75 -22.92 23.56
N LEU A 15 -19.26 -23.38 22.42
CA LEU A 15 -19.04 -22.74 21.12
C LEU A 15 -19.71 -21.35 21.08
N ALA A 16 -20.94 -21.22 21.59
CA ALA A 16 -21.64 -19.94 21.69
C ALA A 16 -20.92 -18.95 22.62
N ALA A 17 -20.41 -19.40 23.77
CA ALA A 17 -19.63 -18.55 24.68
C ALA A 17 -18.32 -18.06 24.04
N LEU A 18 -17.65 -18.93 23.26
CA LEU A 18 -16.43 -18.59 22.52
C LEU A 18 -16.68 -17.56 21.42
N VAL A 19 -17.79 -17.67 20.67
CA VAL A 19 -18.20 -16.67 19.67
C VAL A 19 -18.50 -15.31 20.32
N VAL A 20 -19.19 -15.28 21.45
CA VAL A 20 -19.46 -14.04 22.20
C VAL A 20 -18.18 -13.39 22.70
N ALA A 21 -17.22 -14.17 23.21
CA ALA A 21 -15.93 -13.66 23.64
C ALA A 21 -15.12 -13.04 22.47
N LEU A 22 -15.08 -13.71 21.32
CA LEU A 22 -14.41 -13.21 20.11
C LEU A 22 -15.02 -11.89 19.60
N ALA A 23 -16.36 -11.80 19.57
CA ALA A 23 -17.07 -10.58 19.19
C ALA A 23 -16.76 -9.41 20.15
N GLN A 24 -16.66 -9.67 21.46
CA GLN A 24 -16.29 -8.66 22.45
C GLN A 24 -14.84 -8.19 22.29
N SER A 25 -13.88 -9.09 22.01
CA SER A 25 -12.49 -8.68 21.73
C SER A 25 -12.36 -7.85 20.45
N SER A 26 -13.08 -8.21 19.39
CA SER A 26 -13.10 -7.45 18.13
C SER A 26 -13.65 -6.03 18.33
N THR A 27 -14.76 -5.90 19.07
CA THR A 27 -15.38 -4.59 19.35
C THR A 27 -14.47 -3.69 20.19
N ALA A 28 -13.79 -4.25 21.20
CA ALA A 28 -12.88 -3.50 22.05
C ALA A 28 -11.68 -2.93 21.28
N GLN A 29 -11.08 -3.71 20.36
CA GLN A 29 -9.93 -3.26 19.58
C GLN A 29 -10.30 -2.09 18.63
N TYR A 30 -11.48 -2.16 18.01
CA TYR A 30 -12.03 -1.08 17.18
C TYR A 30 -12.26 0.23 17.97
N GLU A 31 -12.71 0.15 19.22
CA GLU A 31 -12.82 1.34 20.09
C GLU A 31 -11.46 1.91 20.50
N PHE A 32 -10.44 1.08 20.76
CA PHE A 32 -9.10 1.59 21.08
C PHE A 32 -8.46 2.32 19.90
N GLU A 33 -8.53 1.75 18.70
CA GLU A 33 -7.98 2.33 17.46
C GLU A 33 -8.65 3.67 17.12
N ARG A 34 -9.99 3.70 17.15
CA ARG A 34 -10.78 4.93 16.98
C ARG A 34 -10.42 6.03 17.99
N ASN A 35 -10.12 5.65 19.24
CA ASN A 35 -9.71 6.60 20.27
C ASN A 35 -8.28 7.14 20.07
N GLN A 36 -7.34 6.33 19.55
CA GLN A 36 -5.99 6.82 19.22
C GLN A 36 -6.01 7.89 18.12
N VAL A 37 -6.76 7.66 17.04
CA VAL A 37 -6.90 8.61 15.92
C VAL A 37 -7.53 9.93 16.40
N GLN A 38 -8.49 9.89 17.33
CA GLN A 38 -9.05 11.10 17.94
C GLN A 38 -8.09 11.80 18.91
N GLY A 39 -7.19 11.06 19.56
CA GLY A 39 -6.13 11.61 20.40
C GLY A 39 -5.11 12.43 19.60
N GLN A 40 -4.53 11.81 18.55
CA GLN A 40 -3.57 12.46 17.66
C GLN A 40 -4.16 13.73 17.02
N ARG A 41 -5.40 13.65 16.51
CA ARG A 41 -6.10 14.78 15.89
C ARG A 41 -6.45 15.93 16.86
N ARG A 42 -6.34 15.71 18.17
CA ARG A 42 -6.45 16.75 19.22
C ARG A 42 -5.11 17.35 19.65
N GLN A 43 -4.00 16.70 19.34
CA GLN A 43 -2.65 17.22 19.64
C GLN A 43 -2.13 18.11 18.49
N ALA A 44 -2.42 17.73 17.25
CA ALA A 44 -2.03 18.47 16.04
C ALA A 44 -2.34 20.00 15.99
N PRO A 45 -3.39 20.55 16.65
CA PRO A 45 -3.65 22.00 16.60
C PRO A 45 -2.72 22.86 17.47
N ALA A 46 -2.00 22.29 18.45
CA ALA A 46 -1.41 23.06 19.54
C ALA A 46 0.01 23.59 19.28
N GLU A 47 0.76 22.98 18.36
CA GLU A 47 2.17 23.32 18.13
C GLU A 47 2.34 24.43 17.06
N ALA A 48 1.33 24.63 16.19
CA ALA A 48 1.39 25.59 15.09
C ALA A 48 1.21 27.06 15.49
N GLU A 49 0.70 27.36 16.69
CA GLU A 49 0.48 28.74 17.17
C GLU A 49 1.58 29.24 18.12
N ALA A 50 2.52 28.39 18.54
CA ALA A 50 3.55 28.72 19.53
C ALA A 50 4.83 29.35 18.95
N GLU A 51 5.10 29.16 17.64
CA GLU A 51 6.40 29.51 17.03
C GLU A 51 6.42 30.90 16.35
N VAL A 52 5.30 31.64 16.37
CA VAL A 52 5.13 32.90 15.60
C VAL A 52 5.28 34.18 16.43
N GLU A 53 5.15 34.14 17.76
CA GLU A 53 5.26 35.32 18.65
C GLU A 53 6.66 35.53 19.28
N ALA A 54 7.67 34.74 18.89
CA ALA A 54 8.95 34.64 19.61
C ALA A 54 10.18 35.31 18.95
N GLU A 55 10.02 36.16 17.93
CA GLU A 55 11.17 36.83 17.26
C GLU A 55 10.99 38.35 17.04
N VAL A 56 10.61 39.07 18.10
CA VAL A 56 10.77 40.54 18.18
C VAL A 56 11.29 40.94 19.56
N GLU A 57 12.46 41.60 19.61
CA GLU A 57 12.81 42.78 20.44
C GLU A 57 14.28 42.81 20.96
N LEU A 58 15.09 43.67 20.32
CA LEU A 58 16.26 44.44 20.78
C LEU A 58 17.62 43.82 21.24
N GLU A 59 18.66 44.39 20.61
CA GLU A 59 19.85 45.07 21.19
C GLU A 59 21.28 44.48 21.09
N VAL A 60 22.25 45.43 21.04
CA VAL A 60 23.67 45.25 20.69
C VAL A 60 24.55 46.23 21.48
N PRO A 61 25.64 45.77 22.12
CA PRO A 61 26.82 46.64 22.28
C PRO A 61 28.21 45.96 22.15
N VAL A 62 28.91 46.31 21.07
CA VAL A 62 30.33 46.76 20.99
C VAL A 62 31.42 46.15 21.92
N ALA A 63 32.20 45.22 21.35
CA ALA A 63 33.68 45.13 21.23
C ALA A 63 34.69 45.53 22.35
N VAL A 64 35.64 44.60 22.59
CA VAL A 64 37.14 44.76 22.66
C VAL A 64 37.72 43.42 22.12
N GLY A 65 38.65 43.29 21.16
CA GLY A 65 40.06 43.74 21.06
C GLY A 65 41.03 42.72 21.75
N ALA A 66 42.23 42.36 21.28
CA ALA A 66 42.97 42.45 19.99
C ALA A 66 44.24 41.54 20.12
N ALA A 67 45.17 41.23 19.19
CA ALA A 67 45.45 41.50 17.76
C ALA A 67 46.55 40.52 17.23
N ALA A 68 46.83 40.53 15.91
CA ALA A 68 48.11 40.11 15.24
C ALA A 68 48.53 38.60 15.26
N ALA A 69 49.39 38.06 14.38
CA ALA A 69 49.98 38.38 13.04
C ALA A 69 50.87 37.17 12.63
N ALA A 70 51.37 36.89 11.42
CA ALA A 70 51.18 37.25 9.99
C ALA A 70 51.94 36.15 9.16
N GLY A 71 52.05 36.08 7.82
CA GLY A 71 51.66 36.92 6.68
C GLY A 71 52.08 36.27 5.33
N GLY A 72 51.83 36.93 4.18
CA GLY A 72 52.22 36.47 2.83
C GLY A 72 53.63 36.96 2.38
N PRO A 73 53.94 37.14 1.07
CA PRO A 73 53.00 37.21 -0.07
C PRO A 73 53.47 36.73 -1.49
N ALA A 74 52.56 36.87 -2.47
CA ALA A 74 52.75 37.28 -3.88
C ALA A 74 53.23 36.32 -5.01
N GLY A 75 52.64 36.50 -6.21
CA GLY A 75 53.05 35.92 -7.51
C GLY A 75 51.97 35.06 -8.21
N ARG A 76 50.85 35.56 -8.78
CA ARG A 76 50.59 36.59 -9.82
C ARG A 76 50.62 36.03 -11.26
N VAL A 77 49.65 36.50 -12.07
CA VAL A 77 49.48 36.41 -13.55
C VAL A 77 48.53 35.31 -14.06
N GLN A 78 47.42 35.79 -14.62
CA GLN A 78 46.53 35.14 -15.60
C GLN A 78 46.83 35.80 -16.97
N PRO A 79 46.54 35.17 -18.13
CA PRO A 79 45.23 35.41 -18.77
C PRO A 79 44.74 34.29 -19.73
N ALA A 80 43.63 34.60 -20.42
CA ALA A 80 43.14 34.03 -21.68
C ALA A 80 42.33 32.71 -21.63
N GLU A 81 41.01 32.89 -21.71
CA GLU A 81 40.03 31.92 -22.22
C GLU A 81 40.13 31.83 -23.78
N PRO A 82 39.51 30.84 -24.44
CA PRO A 82 38.10 31.02 -24.81
C PRO A 82 37.20 29.76 -24.79
N ALA A 83 35.98 29.97 -24.31
CA ALA A 83 34.70 29.43 -24.76
C ALA A 83 34.69 28.15 -25.63
N ASN A 84 34.07 27.09 -25.10
CA ASN A 84 33.42 26.08 -25.92
C ASN A 84 32.02 25.74 -25.37
N ALA A 85 31.05 26.59 -25.71
CA ALA A 85 29.68 26.50 -25.20
C ALA A 85 28.87 25.44 -25.95
N VAL A 86 28.95 24.18 -25.50
CA VAL A 86 28.06 23.11 -25.97
C VAL A 86 26.65 23.38 -25.43
N ALA A 87 25.79 23.93 -26.29
CA ALA A 87 24.40 24.20 -25.95
C ALA A 87 23.64 22.89 -25.67
N ARG A 88 23.20 22.71 -24.42
CA ARG A 88 22.23 21.66 -24.06
C ARG A 88 20.89 22.01 -24.70
N GLN A 89 20.53 21.33 -25.80
CA GLN A 89 19.16 21.38 -26.30
C GLN A 89 18.22 20.76 -25.25
N PRO A 90 17.09 21.41 -24.90
CA PRO A 90 16.06 20.77 -24.10
C PRO A 90 15.39 19.67 -24.92
N VAL A 91 15.37 18.44 -24.39
CA VAL A 91 14.67 17.31 -25.00
C VAL A 91 13.15 17.50 -24.81
N PRO A 92 12.34 17.58 -25.89
CA PRO A 92 10.90 17.74 -25.78
C PRO A 92 10.23 16.38 -25.56
N ALA A 93 10.19 15.91 -24.31
CA ALA A 93 9.50 14.68 -23.92
C ALA A 93 8.83 14.84 -22.54
N HIS A 94 7.65 14.31 -22.26
CA HIS A 94 6.79 13.46 -23.09
C HIS A 94 5.42 14.12 -23.36
N ALA A 95 4.79 13.76 -24.48
CA ALA A 95 3.36 14.00 -24.64
C ALA A 95 2.60 13.15 -23.60
N THR A 96 1.68 13.76 -22.86
CA THR A 96 0.85 13.03 -21.90
C THR A 96 0.02 11.98 -22.62
N ALA A 97 0.29 10.70 -22.32
CA ALA A 97 -0.47 9.59 -22.88
C ALA A 97 -1.95 9.77 -22.53
N THR A 98 -2.80 9.94 -23.55
CA THR A 98 -4.20 10.38 -23.39
C THR A 98 -5.11 9.23 -22.94
N HIS A 99 -4.77 8.58 -21.83
CA HIS A 99 -5.48 7.42 -21.30
C HIS A 99 -6.97 7.75 -21.11
N PRO A 100 -7.92 6.93 -21.60
CA PRO A 100 -9.33 7.29 -21.65
C PRO A 100 -9.98 7.56 -20.27
N ALA A 101 -9.42 6.98 -19.19
CA ALA A 101 -9.85 7.30 -17.82
C ALA A 101 -9.51 8.75 -17.38
N GLY A 102 -8.48 9.36 -17.98
CA GLY A 102 -7.94 10.67 -17.58
C GLY A 102 -8.75 11.89 -18.05
N ARG A 103 -9.78 11.71 -18.90
CA ARG A 103 -10.66 12.83 -19.30
C ARG A 103 -11.58 13.24 -18.16
N GLN A 104 -11.11 14.18 -17.33
CA GLN A 104 -11.94 15.03 -16.49
C GLN A 104 -12.82 15.94 -17.38
N GLY A 105 -13.88 15.37 -17.96
CA GLY A 105 -14.89 16.11 -18.69
C GLY A 105 -15.62 17.07 -17.74
N GLY A 106 -15.30 18.36 -17.86
CA GLY A 106 -15.66 19.43 -16.91
C GLY A 106 -17.15 19.79 -16.85
N GLY A 107 -17.98 18.86 -16.38
CA GLY A 107 -19.27 19.18 -15.79
C GLY A 107 -19.14 19.24 -14.27
N GLN A 108 -19.75 20.25 -13.65
CA GLN A 108 -19.93 20.29 -12.19
C GLN A 108 -20.93 19.20 -11.78
N GLY A 109 -20.41 18.01 -11.48
CA GLY A 109 -21.15 16.92 -10.84
C GLY A 109 -21.12 17.02 -9.32
N THR A 110 -21.81 16.09 -8.66
CA THR A 110 -21.70 15.89 -7.21
C THR A 110 -20.29 15.45 -6.80
N PRO A 111 -19.91 15.57 -5.51
CA PRO A 111 -18.83 14.74 -4.99
C PRO A 111 -19.14 13.24 -5.22
N PRO A 112 -18.12 12.36 -5.32
CA PRO A 112 -18.32 10.93 -5.42
C PRO A 112 -19.02 10.38 -4.16
N ALA A 113 -20.14 9.67 -4.36
CA ALA A 113 -20.98 9.15 -3.29
C ALA A 113 -21.66 7.84 -3.73
N TRP A 114 -22.41 7.21 -2.83
CA TRP A 114 -23.24 6.05 -3.15
C TRP A 114 -24.60 6.47 -3.71
N TRP A 115 -25.07 5.76 -4.73
CA TRP A 115 -26.34 6.00 -5.41
C TRP A 115 -27.07 4.68 -5.60
N LEU A 116 -28.39 4.69 -5.47
CA LEU A 116 -29.23 3.56 -5.85
C LEU A 116 -29.63 3.74 -7.32
N VAL A 117 -29.32 2.75 -8.16
CA VAL A 117 -29.72 2.74 -9.58
C VAL A 117 -30.58 1.53 -9.93
N GLU A 118 -31.50 1.72 -10.87
CA GLU A 118 -32.27 0.65 -11.52
C GLU A 118 -31.77 0.51 -12.96
N GLU A 119 -31.62 -0.72 -13.44
CA GLU A 119 -31.29 -1.00 -14.84
C GLU A 119 -32.58 -1.07 -15.65
N GLN A 120 -32.77 -0.16 -16.61
CA GLN A 120 -33.97 -0.18 -17.45
C GLN A 120 -34.00 -1.42 -18.36
N GLU A 121 -35.18 -1.95 -18.66
CA GLU A 121 -35.38 -3.18 -19.47
C GLU A 121 -34.70 -3.16 -20.85
N ASP A 122 -34.39 -1.97 -21.37
CA ASP A 122 -33.68 -1.74 -22.64
C ASP A 122 -32.14 -1.87 -22.52
N GLY A 123 -31.61 -2.18 -21.32
CA GLY A 123 -30.21 -2.46 -20.98
C GLY A 123 -29.21 -1.29 -21.12
N ALA A 124 -29.57 -0.25 -21.87
CA ALA A 124 -28.65 0.81 -22.27
C ALA A 124 -28.47 1.95 -21.24
N ARG A 125 -29.24 1.95 -20.13
CA ARG A 125 -29.31 3.09 -19.18
C ARG A 125 -29.57 2.64 -17.74
N GLU A 126 -28.62 2.97 -16.86
CA GLU A 126 -28.84 3.02 -15.40
C GLU A 126 -29.64 4.29 -15.06
N GLN A 127 -30.80 4.14 -14.44
CA GLN A 127 -31.61 5.25 -13.92
C GLN A 127 -31.33 5.42 -12.42
N VAL A 128 -30.90 6.61 -11.99
CA VAL A 128 -30.72 6.92 -10.57
C VAL A 128 -32.08 7.04 -9.90
N LEU A 129 -32.33 6.20 -8.88
CA LEU A 129 -33.53 6.22 -8.06
C LEU A 129 -33.37 7.15 -6.84
N ALA A 130 -32.21 7.07 -6.15
CA ALA A 130 -31.98 7.78 -4.90
C ALA A 130 -30.48 7.97 -4.59
N GLY A 131 -30.19 8.87 -3.66
CA GLY A 131 -28.86 9.27 -3.21
C GLY A 131 -28.71 10.80 -3.12
N PRO A 132 -27.54 11.32 -2.75
CA PRO A 132 -26.33 10.57 -2.37
C PRO A 132 -26.47 9.95 -0.97
N PHE A 133 -26.04 8.70 -0.83
CA PHE A 133 -25.91 7.99 0.44
C PHE A 133 -24.48 8.06 0.96
N ALA A 134 -24.30 7.95 2.28
CA ALA A 134 -22.99 8.03 2.92
C ALA A 134 -22.16 6.75 2.72
N ASP A 135 -22.84 5.60 2.73
CA ASP A 135 -22.26 4.26 2.68
C ASP A 135 -23.12 3.33 1.78
N PRO A 136 -22.65 2.13 1.39
CA PRO A 136 -23.43 1.24 0.53
C PRO A 136 -24.58 0.56 1.27
N ILE A 137 -24.46 0.38 2.58
CA ILE A 137 -25.43 -0.33 3.41
C ILE A 137 -26.74 0.47 3.46
N GLU A 138 -26.68 1.79 3.57
CA GLU A 138 -27.85 2.69 3.47
C GLU A 138 -28.56 2.56 2.10
N ALA A 139 -27.79 2.47 1.01
CA ALA A 139 -28.33 2.31 -0.35
C ALA A 139 -28.97 0.92 -0.55
N ASP A 140 -28.33 -0.15 -0.07
CA ASP A 140 -28.81 -1.53 -0.18
C ASP A 140 -30.02 -1.79 0.74
N TRP A 141 -30.11 -1.17 1.92
CA TRP A 141 -31.33 -1.20 2.74
C TRP A 141 -32.53 -0.60 2.01
N LEU A 142 -32.33 0.49 1.25
CA LEU A 142 -33.39 1.06 0.43
C LEU A 142 -33.74 0.16 -0.77
N ALA A 143 -32.74 -0.49 -1.38
CA ALA A 143 -32.95 -1.48 -2.45
C ALA A 143 -33.83 -2.65 -1.98
N LEU A 144 -33.50 -3.24 -0.83
CA LEU A 144 -34.26 -4.32 -0.19
C LEU A 144 -35.68 -3.90 0.26
N SER A 145 -35.88 -2.60 0.48
CA SER A 145 -37.18 -2.02 0.85
C SER A 145 -38.05 -1.64 -0.37
N ALA A 146 -37.50 -1.68 -1.59
CA ALA A 146 -38.22 -1.29 -2.80
C ALA A 146 -39.15 -2.42 -3.29
N PRO A 147 -40.40 -2.14 -3.69
CA PRO A 147 -41.37 -3.18 -4.07
C PRO A 147 -41.03 -3.90 -5.39
N SER A 148 -40.09 -3.37 -6.20
CA SER A 148 -39.54 -4.03 -7.39
C SER A 148 -38.28 -4.85 -7.11
N GLY A 149 -37.57 -4.61 -6.00
CA GLY A 149 -36.29 -5.26 -5.67
C GLY A 149 -35.14 -5.05 -6.67
N ALA A 150 -35.31 -4.17 -7.66
CA ALA A 150 -34.43 -4.03 -8.82
C ALA A 150 -33.35 -2.93 -8.70
N GLY A 151 -33.21 -2.34 -7.51
CA GLY A 151 -32.19 -1.34 -7.23
C GLY A 151 -30.84 -1.96 -6.85
N ARG A 152 -29.74 -1.35 -7.29
CA ARG A 152 -28.35 -1.74 -6.96
C ARG A 152 -27.55 -0.53 -6.48
N ALA A 153 -26.78 -0.67 -5.40
CA ALA A 153 -25.85 0.36 -4.96
C ALA A 153 -24.68 0.54 -5.96
N VAL A 154 -24.36 1.79 -6.29
CA VAL A 154 -23.27 2.16 -7.20
C VAL A 154 -22.55 3.40 -6.66
N TYR A 155 -21.24 3.29 -6.47
CA TYR A 155 -20.39 4.43 -6.15
C TYR A 155 -20.08 5.25 -7.41
N GLY A 156 -20.29 6.57 -7.36
CA GLY A 156 -20.11 7.41 -8.54
C GLY A 156 -20.38 8.90 -8.34
N VAL A 157 -20.19 9.64 -9.44
CA VAL A 157 -20.49 11.08 -9.56
C VAL A 157 -21.75 11.22 -10.41
N LEU A 158 -22.79 11.83 -9.85
CA LEU A 158 -23.96 12.23 -10.63
C LEU A 158 -23.63 13.54 -11.36
N ARG A 159 -23.73 13.54 -12.69
CA ARG A 159 -23.57 14.73 -13.52
C ARG A 159 -24.85 15.54 -13.60
N SER A 160 -24.72 16.80 -14.01
CA SER A 160 -25.83 17.71 -14.31
C SER A 160 -26.72 17.30 -15.49
N ASP A 161 -26.30 16.32 -16.31
CA ASP A 161 -27.14 15.68 -17.35
C ASP A 161 -27.98 14.50 -16.79
N GLY A 162 -27.96 14.27 -15.47
CA GLY A 162 -28.66 13.19 -14.80
C GLY A 162 -27.97 11.82 -14.92
N ARG A 163 -26.80 11.73 -15.57
CA ARG A 163 -26.09 10.46 -15.75
C ARG A 163 -25.13 10.19 -14.59
N LEU A 164 -25.23 9.01 -14.00
CA LEU A 164 -24.22 8.53 -13.06
C LEU A 164 -22.95 8.12 -13.83
N VAL A 165 -21.80 8.58 -13.34
CA VAL A 165 -20.47 8.10 -13.76
C VAL A 165 -19.92 7.25 -12.64
N ARG A 166 -19.86 5.92 -12.85
CA ARG A 166 -19.26 4.99 -11.90
C ARG A 166 -17.82 5.40 -11.57
N ARG A 167 -17.40 5.19 -10.32
CA ARG A 167 -16.04 5.43 -9.84
C ARG A 167 -15.54 4.21 -9.07
N GLN A 168 -14.22 4.02 -9.06
CA GLN A 168 -13.56 3.05 -8.18
C GLN A 168 -13.86 3.37 -6.73
N LEU A 169 -14.06 2.33 -5.92
CA LEU A 169 -14.42 2.44 -4.52
C LEU A 169 -13.31 3.12 -3.71
N PRO A 170 -13.60 3.79 -2.58
CA PRO A 170 -12.56 4.37 -1.74
C PRO A 170 -11.50 3.33 -1.30
N ALA A 171 -11.96 2.18 -0.80
CA ALA A 171 -11.10 1.07 -0.37
C ALA A 171 -10.36 0.38 -1.53
N GLU A 172 -10.97 0.30 -2.72
CA GLU A 172 -10.30 -0.23 -3.94
C GLU A 172 -9.11 0.66 -4.33
N ARG A 173 -9.25 1.98 -4.23
CA ARG A 173 -8.13 2.92 -4.48
C ARG A 173 -7.07 2.90 -3.38
N GLU A 174 -7.46 2.61 -2.14
CA GLU A 174 -6.57 2.48 -1.00
C GLU A 174 -5.71 1.21 -1.11
N TRP A 175 -6.34 0.08 -1.44
CA TRP A 175 -5.65 -1.18 -1.79
C TRP A 175 -4.77 -1.05 -3.03
N LEU A 176 -5.22 -0.38 -4.10
CA LEU A 176 -4.38 -0.08 -5.26
C LEU A 176 -3.19 0.85 -4.92
N SER A 177 -3.28 1.67 -3.87
CA SER A 177 -2.17 2.49 -3.39
C SER A 177 -1.16 1.64 -2.64
N ASP A 178 -1.60 0.82 -1.67
CA ASP A 178 -0.70 -0.07 -0.92
C ASP A 178 -0.03 -1.11 -1.83
N LEU A 179 -0.75 -1.65 -2.82
CA LEU A 179 -0.17 -2.52 -3.85
C LEU A 179 0.92 -1.78 -4.66
N GLY A 180 0.71 -0.50 -5.00
CA GLY A 180 1.77 0.33 -5.59
C GLY A 180 2.96 0.53 -4.65
N ASP A 181 2.68 0.92 -3.39
CA ASP A 181 3.67 1.14 -2.33
C ASP A 181 4.42 -0.16 -1.90
N GLN A 182 3.95 -1.35 -2.32
CA GLN A 182 4.69 -2.62 -2.26
C GLN A 182 5.47 -2.90 -3.56
N LEU A 183 4.89 -2.68 -4.74
CA LEU A 183 5.57 -2.91 -6.02
C LEU A 183 6.81 -2.02 -6.19
N ASP A 184 6.75 -0.77 -5.71
CA ASP A 184 7.87 0.17 -5.65
C ASP A 184 9.02 -0.29 -4.71
N ARG A 185 8.85 -1.41 -3.96
CA ARG A 185 9.89 -2.02 -3.11
C ARG A 185 10.67 -3.15 -3.78
N LEU A 186 10.23 -3.61 -4.96
CA LEU A 186 10.89 -4.68 -5.70
C LEU A 186 12.33 -4.27 -6.06
N PRO A 187 13.30 -5.21 -6.10
CA PRO A 187 14.68 -4.91 -6.46
C PRO A 187 14.83 -4.50 -7.94
N GLU A 188 15.93 -3.80 -8.26
CA GLU A 188 16.28 -3.31 -9.61
C GLU A 188 16.27 -4.41 -10.71
N GLU A 189 16.33 -5.71 -10.33
CA GLU A 189 16.15 -6.83 -11.26
C GLU A 189 14.80 -6.83 -11.98
N TRP A 190 13.76 -6.18 -11.44
CA TRP A 190 12.44 -6.05 -12.06
C TRP A 190 12.32 -4.84 -13.01
N ASP A 191 13.20 -3.84 -12.90
CA ASP A 191 13.26 -2.66 -13.81
C ASP A 191 13.98 -2.95 -15.14
N GLY A 192 14.68 -4.09 -15.21
CA GLY A 192 15.39 -4.51 -16.41
C GLY A 192 14.46 -4.91 -17.56
N PRO A 193 15.01 -5.07 -18.78
CA PRO A 193 14.32 -5.79 -19.85
C PRO A 193 14.25 -7.28 -19.49
N LEU A 194 13.25 -7.60 -18.67
CA LEU A 194 12.57 -8.89 -18.71
C LEU A 194 12.02 -9.11 -20.15
N ALA A 195 11.71 -10.35 -20.51
CA ALA A 195 11.48 -10.72 -21.90
C ALA A 195 10.09 -10.30 -22.41
N ASP A 196 9.97 -9.04 -22.86
CA ASP A 196 8.84 -8.41 -23.59
C ASP A 196 7.74 -9.43 -23.98
N GLU A 197 6.60 -9.40 -23.26
CA GLU A 197 5.55 -10.44 -23.13
C GLU A 197 5.65 -11.32 -21.84
N ASP A 198 6.35 -10.88 -20.79
CA ASP A 198 6.54 -11.63 -19.53
C ASP A 198 5.27 -12.03 -18.75
N GLU A 199 4.95 -13.32 -18.82
CA GLU A 199 4.18 -14.06 -17.80
C GLU A 199 4.81 -13.90 -16.40
N LEU A 200 6.13 -13.72 -16.32
CA LEU A 200 6.89 -13.50 -15.09
C LEU A 200 6.58 -12.17 -14.39
N VAL A 201 6.37 -11.08 -15.15
CA VAL A 201 5.95 -9.78 -14.59
C VAL A 201 4.52 -9.88 -14.06
N SER A 202 3.66 -10.58 -14.80
CA SER A 202 2.28 -10.85 -14.37
C SER A 202 2.26 -11.63 -13.05
N LEU A 203 3.04 -12.72 -12.96
CA LEU A 203 3.24 -13.50 -11.73
C LEU A 203 3.82 -12.67 -10.58
N GLY A 204 4.75 -11.75 -10.84
CA GLY A 204 5.30 -10.84 -9.82
C GLY A 204 4.25 -9.91 -9.22
N VAL A 205 3.36 -9.35 -10.05
CA VAL A 205 2.24 -8.51 -9.60
C VAL A 205 1.19 -9.35 -8.86
N GLU A 206 0.85 -10.54 -9.35
CA GLU A 206 -0.11 -11.45 -8.71
C GLU A 206 0.40 -11.94 -7.34
N LEU A 207 1.67 -12.31 -7.23
CA LEU A 207 2.30 -12.65 -5.95
C LEU A 207 2.30 -11.46 -4.98
N THR A 208 2.61 -10.26 -5.45
CA THR A 208 2.62 -9.06 -4.59
C THR A 208 1.20 -8.76 -4.08
N ALA A 209 0.19 -8.83 -4.95
CA ALA A 209 -1.21 -8.65 -4.58
C ALA A 209 -1.69 -9.71 -3.56
N ALA A 210 -1.38 -11.00 -3.81
CA ALA A 210 -1.77 -12.08 -2.92
C ALA A 210 -1.08 -12.02 -1.55
N LEU A 211 0.18 -11.56 -1.50
CA LEU A 211 0.89 -11.31 -0.24
C LEU A 211 0.28 -10.12 0.53
N VAL A 212 -0.06 -9.01 -0.15
CA VAL A 212 -0.77 -7.87 0.46
C VAL A 212 -2.13 -8.29 1.02
N GLU A 213 -2.91 -9.08 0.27
CA GLU A 213 -4.20 -9.61 0.73
C GLU A 213 -4.05 -10.57 1.94
N ALA A 214 -2.94 -11.29 2.03
CA ALA A 214 -2.56 -12.10 3.20
C ALA A 214 -1.99 -11.27 4.38
N GLY A 215 -1.81 -9.96 4.23
CA GLY A 215 -1.22 -9.07 5.24
C GLY A 215 0.31 -9.16 5.35
N LEU A 216 0.98 -9.68 4.31
CA LEU A 216 2.43 -9.84 4.22
C LEU A 216 3.02 -8.75 3.31
N GLN A 217 3.78 -7.82 3.89
CA GLN A 217 4.47 -6.78 3.12
C GLN A 217 5.75 -7.29 2.46
N LEU A 218 6.13 -6.67 1.34
CA LEU A 218 7.45 -6.87 0.76
C LEU A 218 8.53 -6.18 1.60
N HIS A 219 9.71 -6.80 1.64
CA HIS A 219 10.92 -6.14 2.12
C HIS A 219 11.31 -5.02 1.16
N ASP A 220 11.77 -3.91 1.72
CA ASP A 220 12.24 -2.74 0.99
C ASP A 220 13.61 -3.02 0.37
N CYS A 221 13.63 -3.70 -0.80
CA CYS A 221 14.86 -4.02 -1.52
C CYS A 221 15.43 -2.81 -2.28
N ALA A 222 14.58 -1.84 -2.63
CA ALA A 222 14.96 -0.60 -3.31
C ALA A 222 15.52 0.47 -2.34
N GLY A 223 15.13 0.42 -1.06
CA GLY A 223 15.61 1.31 0.00
C GLY A 223 16.59 0.68 1.00
N GLU A 224 16.89 1.43 2.06
CA GLU A 224 17.71 0.98 3.19
C GLU A 224 16.85 0.63 4.42
N GLY A 225 15.57 0.27 4.21
CA GLY A 225 14.61 -0.03 5.26
C GLY A 225 15.05 -1.20 6.16
N PRO A 226 15.26 -1.01 7.48
CA PRO A 226 15.74 -2.09 8.35
C PRO A 226 14.67 -3.15 8.65
N ALA A 227 13.45 -3.01 8.13
CA ALA A 227 12.30 -3.86 8.42
C ALA A 227 12.37 -5.20 7.68
N GLY A 228 11.86 -6.26 8.32
CA GLY A 228 11.67 -7.55 7.66
C GLY A 228 10.42 -7.58 6.78
N GLY A 229 10.42 -8.40 5.75
CA GLY A 229 9.34 -8.53 4.76
C GLY A 229 9.63 -9.67 3.78
N VAL A 230 8.77 -9.90 2.80
CA VAL A 230 9.00 -10.91 1.75
C VAL A 230 9.89 -10.34 0.65
N CYS A 231 10.92 -11.08 0.24
CA CYS A 231 11.72 -10.79 -0.96
C CYS A 231 11.19 -11.60 -2.14
N LEU A 232 10.97 -10.93 -3.28
CA LEU A 232 10.62 -11.51 -4.57
C LEU A 232 11.73 -11.19 -5.59
N THR A 233 12.37 -12.22 -6.14
CA THR A 233 13.49 -12.08 -7.10
C THR A 233 13.24 -12.97 -8.32
N PRO A 234 13.35 -12.49 -9.57
CA PRO A 234 13.18 -13.32 -10.76
C PRO A 234 14.31 -14.36 -10.86
N GLU A 235 13.99 -15.62 -11.17
CA GLU A 235 14.97 -16.71 -11.28
C GLU A 235 15.53 -16.81 -12.72
N PRO A 236 16.79 -16.47 -12.99
CA PRO A 236 17.32 -16.44 -14.35
C PRO A 236 17.55 -17.84 -14.99
N GLY A 237 17.40 -18.93 -14.22
CA GLY A 237 17.53 -20.30 -14.71
C GLY A 237 16.21 -21.05 -14.94
N HIS A 238 15.08 -20.54 -14.45
CA HIS A 238 13.78 -21.23 -14.42
C HIS A 238 12.63 -20.22 -14.53
N PRO A 239 11.54 -20.49 -15.27
CA PRO A 239 10.42 -19.56 -15.38
C PRO A 239 9.65 -19.46 -14.05
N GLY A 240 9.99 -18.47 -13.23
CA GLY A 240 9.38 -18.27 -11.93
C GLY A 240 10.08 -17.24 -11.03
N VAL A 241 9.51 -17.05 -9.84
CA VAL A 241 9.95 -16.07 -8.83
C VAL A 241 10.49 -16.80 -7.60
N LEU A 242 11.70 -16.45 -7.16
CA LEU A 242 12.21 -16.86 -5.85
C LEU A 242 11.55 -16.04 -4.75
N VAL A 243 10.97 -16.75 -3.78
CA VAL A 243 10.32 -16.21 -2.59
C VAL A 243 11.14 -16.58 -1.36
N SER A 244 11.44 -15.59 -0.52
CA SER A 244 12.10 -15.76 0.77
C SER A 244 11.73 -14.66 1.75
N TRP A 245 12.02 -14.83 3.03
CA TRP A 245 11.83 -13.81 4.05
C TRP A 245 13.11 -13.02 4.32
N HIS A 246 13.05 -11.69 4.34
CA HIS A 246 14.10 -10.88 4.96
C HIS A 246 13.79 -10.68 6.44
N GLN A 247 14.75 -10.97 7.31
CA GLN A 247 14.64 -10.66 8.74
C GLN A 247 15.15 -9.24 9.01
N HIS A 248 14.43 -8.50 9.86
CA HIS A 248 14.87 -7.18 10.37
C HIS A 248 16.35 -7.20 10.79
N ASP A 249 17.11 -6.21 10.34
CA ASP A 249 18.56 -5.98 10.60
C ASP A 249 19.06 -6.40 11.99
N ARG A 250 18.28 -6.13 13.04
CA ARG A 250 18.65 -6.48 14.43
C ARG A 250 18.76 -7.98 14.69
N MET A 251 18.30 -8.80 13.76
CA MET A 251 18.32 -10.26 13.81
C MET A 251 19.19 -10.86 12.70
N SER A 252 19.16 -10.31 11.48
CA SER A 252 19.98 -10.75 10.34
C SER A 252 21.42 -10.22 10.39
N ARG A 253 21.61 -8.91 10.66
CA ARG A 253 22.91 -8.22 10.66
C ARG A 253 23.54 -8.16 12.06
N ASP A 254 22.81 -7.67 13.06
CA ASP A 254 23.31 -7.51 14.44
C ASP A 254 23.38 -8.83 15.22
N LEU A 255 22.67 -9.88 14.75
CA LEU A 255 22.57 -11.19 15.40
C LEU A 255 22.20 -11.14 16.91
N VAL A 256 21.33 -10.21 17.33
CA VAL A 256 20.97 -9.98 18.76
C VAL A 256 20.39 -11.21 19.47
N ARG A 257 19.92 -12.22 18.72
CA ARG A 257 19.43 -13.51 19.24
C ARG A 257 20.38 -14.69 18.98
N GLY A 258 21.51 -14.47 18.33
CA GLY A 258 22.47 -15.49 17.91
C GLY A 258 22.07 -16.22 16.62
N VAL A 259 23.06 -16.77 15.92
CA VAL A 259 22.92 -17.41 14.59
C VAL A 259 21.86 -18.51 14.58
N ALA A 260 21.85 -19.41 15.57
CA ALA A 260 20.86 -20.50 15.62
C ALA A 260 19.40 -20.01 15.73
N ALA A 261 19.15 -18.82 16.28
CA ALA A 261 17.81 -18.22 16.31
C ALA A 261 17.47 -17.51 14.98
N GLN A 262 18.48 -16.88 14.37
CA GLN A 262 18.41 -16.30 13.01
C GLN A 262 18.01 -17.39 12.01
N GLU A 263 18.76 -18.50 11.94
CA GLU A 263 18.51 -19.66 11.08
C GLU A 263 17.12 -20.29 11.34
N ALA A 264 16.76 -20.53 12.60
CA ALA A 264 15.50 -21.20 12.95
C ALA A 264 14.26 -20.37 12.55
N VAL A 265 14.28 -19.05 12.75
CA VAL A 265 13.19 -18.18 12.30
C VAL A 265 13.23 -17.99 10.78
N GLN A 266 14.41 -18.06 10.14
CA GLN A 266 14.52 -17.95 8.68
C GLN A 266 13.82 -19.11 8.00
N HIS A 267 14.12 -20.33 8.45
CA HIS A 267 13.47 -21.55 7.98
C HIS A 267 11.96 -21.54 8.27
N THR A 268 11.56 -21.09 9.47
CA THR A 268 10.15 -21.02 9.87
C THR A 268 9.34 -20.03 9.02
N MET A 269 9.88 -18.83 8.76
CA MET A 269 9.20 -17.80 7.97
C MET A 269 9.11 -18.19 6.49
N ASN A 270 10.21 -18.69 5.89
CA ASN A 270 10.18 -19.16 4.51
C ASN A 270 9.12 -20.28 4.32
N ALA A 271 9.05 -21.24 5.24
CA ALA A 271 8.05 -22.31 5.19
C ALA A 271 6.62 -21.81 5.39
N ALA A 272 6.40 -20.82 6.27
CA ALA A 272 5.08 -20.22 6.48
C ALA A 272 4.58 -19.42 5.26
N ILE A 273 5.47 -18.71 4.57
CA ILE A 273 5.15 -18.00 3.32
C ILE A 273 4.83 -19.00 2.20
N ALA A 274 5.63 -20.06 2.06
CA ALA A 274 5.39 -21.10 1.06
C ALA A 274 4.04 -21.81 1.25
N GLU A 275 3.69 -22.18 2.50
CA GLU A 275 2.37 -22.73 2.82
C GLU A 275 1.25 -21.72 2.52
N CYS A 276 1.44 -20.43 2.85
CA CYS A 276 0.45 -19.40 2.54
C CYS A 276 0.19 -19.27 1.04
N LEU A 277 1.25 -19.26 0.21
CA LEU A 277 1.13 -19.20 -1.25
C LEU A 277 0.50 -20.47 -1.84
N LEU A 278 0.78 -21.66 -1.29
CA LEU A 278 0.08 -22.90 -1.67
C LEU A 278 -1.42 -22.84 -1.38
N GLN A 279 -1.83 -22.28 -0.23
CA GLN A 279 -3.25 -22.10 0.11
C GLN A 279 -3.95 -21.01 -0.73
N LEU A 280 -3.17 -20.06 -1.29
CA LEU A 280 -3.63 -19.06 -2.25
C LEU A 280 -3.67 -19.57 -3.71
N GLY A 281 -3.10 -20.74 -3.98
CA GLY A 281 -3.25 -21.47 -5.26
C GLY A 281 -2.02 -21.47 -6.18
N PHE A 282 -0.88 -20.92 -5.75
CA PHE A 282 0.37 -20.92 -6.54
C PHE A 282 1.07 -22.30 -6.53
N ASP A 283 1.80 -22.65 -7.60
CA ASP A 283 2.72 -23.81 -7.58
C ASP A 283 4.05 -23.41 -6.91
N VAL A 284 4.26 -23.90 -5.68
CA VAL A 284 5.40 -23.52 -4.83
C VAL A 284 6.32 -24.72 -4.60
N GLN A 285 7.56 -24.63 -5.09
CA GLN A 285 8.54 -25.71 -5.05
C GLN A 285 9.78 -25.32 -4.21
N PRO A 286 10.33 -26.19 -3.35
CA PRO A 286 11.54 -25.88 -2.58
C PRO A 286 12.76 -25.64 -3.49
N PHE A 287 13.48 -24.54 -3.30
CA PHE A 287 14.57 -24.12 -4.17
C PHE A 287 15.91 -23.94 -3.45
N GLY A 288 16.95 -24.60 -3.99
CA GLY A 288 18.31 -24.54 -3.48
C GLY A 288 18.49 -25.12 -2.06
N SER A 289 19.62 -24.78 -1.43
CA SER A 289 19.96 -25.20 -0.06
C SER A 289 19.68 -24.12 1.00
N ALA A 290 19.35 -22.89 0.58
CA ALA A 290 19.05 -21.77 1.47
C ALA A 290 17.63 -21.82 2.08
N GLY A 291 16.80 -22.78 1.66
CA GLY A 291 15.41 -22.88 2.09
C GLY A 291 14.51 -21.80 1.49
N CYS A 292 14.88 -21.23 0.34
CA CYS A 292 13.99 -20.41 -0.48
C CYS A 292 12.98 -21.32 -1.21
N PHE A 293 11.97 -20.72 -1.82
CA PHE A 293 10.99 -21.41 -2.65
C PHE A 293 10.90 -20.73 -4.02
N LEU A 294 10.73 -21.52 -5.07
CA LEU A 294 10.41 -21.03 -6.41
C LEU A 294 8.90 -21.13 -6.58
N VAL A 295 8.26 -20.03 -6.96
CA VAL A 295 6.91 -20.06 -7.54
C VAL A 295 7.06 -20.14 -9.04
N ALA A 296 6.52 -21.20 -9.65
CA ALA A 296 6.58 -21.38 -11.09
C ALA A 296 5.56 -20.48 -11.83
N VAL A 297 5.88 -20.09 -13.06
CA VAL A 297 4.87 -19.65 -14.03
C VAL A 297 4.03 -20.87 -14.43
N ASP A 298 2.69 -20.73 -14.41
CA ASP A 298 1.76 -21.83 -14.69
C ASP A 298 1.83 -22.26 -16.18
N PRO A 299 2.21 -23.51 -16.51
CA PRO A 299 2.44 -23.92 -17.89
C PRO A 299 1.13 -24.15 -18.66
N HIS A 300 0.70 -23.14 -19.42
CA HIS A 300 -0.45 -23.15 -20.33
C HIS A 300 -0.32 -24.09 -21.55
#